data_AF-A0A5R2MSK4-F1
#
_entry.id   AF-A0A5R2MSK4-F1
#
_cell.length_a   1.000
_cell.length_b   1.000
_cell.length_c   1.000
_cell.angle_alpha   90.00
_cell.angle_beta   90.00
_cell.angle_gamma   90.00
#
_symmetry.space_group_name_H-M   'P 1'
#
loop_
_entity.id
_entity.type
_entity.pdbx_description
1 polymer ?
#
loop_
_entity_poly.entity_id
_entity_poly.type
_entity_poly.pdbx_seq_one_letter_code
_entity_poly.pdbx_strand_id
1 'polypeptide(L)'
;EALDILSSAASIIAEGEVMQLAAAKNLETTEDEHFAVIKAKTAALFSAAAEVGPVIAQATRNDRAALRSYGMNLGLAFQLIDDALDYGGTSKDLG
;
A
#
# COMPACT_ATOMS: atom_id res chain seq x y z
N GLU A 1 3.65 20.17 -0.56
CA GLU A 1 4.42 18.94 -0.25
C GLU A 1 3.55 17.87 0.40
N ALA A 2 3.10 18.01 1.65
CA ALA A 2 2.27 16.98 2.31
C ALA A 2 0.96 16.68 1.54
N LEU A 3 0.25 17.71 1.07
CA LEU A 3 -0.93 17.55 0.22
C LEU A 3 -0.61 16.87 -1.12
N ASP A 4 0.55 17.16 -1.71
CA ASP A 4 0.94 16.55 -2.99
C ASP A 4 1.25 15.05 -2.81
N ILE A 5 1.88 14.68 -1.69
CA ILE A 5 2.17 13.29 -1.33
C ILE A 5 0.86 12.51 -1.16
N LEU A 6 -0.09 13.06 -0.39
CA LEU A 6 -1.38 12.42 -0.17
C LEU A 6 -2.24 12.35 -1.43
N SER A 7 -2.27 13.43 -2.23
CA SER A 7 -2.98 13.44 -3.52
C SER A 7 -2.39 12.42 -4.48
N SER A 8 -1.06 12.32 -4.56
CA SER A 8 -0.40 11.33 -5.40
C SER A 8 -0.71 9.90 -4.93
N ALA A 9 -0.71 9.68 -3.61
CA ALA A 9 -1.08 8.40 -3.05
C ALA A 9 -2.53 8.02 -3.40
N ALA A 10 -3.47 8.96 -3.31
CA ALA A 10 -4.86 8.73 -3.70
C ALA A 10 -5.00 8.31 -5.18
N SER A 11 -4.25 8.94 -6.08
CA SER A 11 -4.21 8.53 -7.49
C SER A 11 -3.64 7.11 -7.67
N ILE A 12 -2.54 6.79 -6.99
CA ILE A 12 -1.93 5.45 -7.03
C ILE A 12 -2.88 4.37 -6.51
N ILE A 13 -3.64 4.66 -5.46
CA ILE A 13 -4.64 3.73 -4.92
C ILE A 13 -5.72 3.45 -5.97
N ALA A 14 -6.26 4.49 -6.61
CA ALA A 14 -7.25 4.34 -7.67
C ALA A 14 -6.70 3.53 -8.86
N GLU A 15 -5.44 3.76 -9.25
CA GLU A 15 -4.76 2.94 -10.27
C GLU A 15 -4.65 1.47 -9.84
N GLY A 16 -4.28 1.21 -8.57
CA GLY A 16 -4.21 -0.12 -7.98
C GLY A 16 -5.55 -0.86 -7.99
N GLU A 17 -6.66 -0.17 -7.71
CA GLU A 17 -8.00 -0.75 -7.81
C GLU A 17 -8.36 -1.14 -9.24
N VAL A 18 -8.02 -0.30 -10.23
CA VAL A 18 -8.24 -0.61 -11.65
C VAL A 18 -7.38 -1.79 -12.08
N MET A 19 -6.12 -1.86 -11.66
CA MET A 19 -5.24 -3.01 -11.91
C MET A 19 -5.82 -4.30 -11.31
N GLN A 20 -6.33 -4.24 -10.08
CA GLN A 20 -6.98 -5.39 -9.45
C GLN A 20 -8.20 -5.86 -10.26
N LEU A 21 -9.05 -4.93 -10.72
CA LEU A 21 -10.21 -5.26 -11.53
C LEU A 21 -9.84 -5.92 -12.87
N ALA A 22 -8.76 -5.46 -13.49
CA ALA A 22 -8.23 -6.06 -14.72
C ALA A 22 -7.68 -7.48 -14.47
N ALA A 23 -6.99 -7.69 -13.34
CA ALA A 23 -6.40 -8.98 -12.97
C ALA A 23 -7.43 -10.01 -12.45
N ALA A 24 -8.57 -9.57 -11.90
CA ALA A 24 -9.56 -10.44 -11.24
C ALA A 24 -10.14 -11.56 -12.12
N LYS A 25 -10.03 -11.47 -13.45
CA LYS A 25 -10.48 -12.50 -14.39
C LYS A 25 -9.34 -13.29 -15.05
N ASN A 26 -8.10 -13.00 -14.67
CA ASN A 26 -6.91 -13.66 -15.20
C ASN A 26 -6.32 -14.62 -14.15
N LEU A 27 -6.51 -15.92 -14.37
CA LEU A 27 -5.92 -16.97 -13.53
C LEU A 27 -4.40 -17.12 -13.73
N GLU A 28 -3.83 -16.48 -14.76
CA GLU A 28 -2.39 -16.45 -15.03
C GLU A 28 -1.68 -15.25 -14.37
N THR A 29 -2.35 -14.55 -13.45
CA THR A 29 -1.76 -13.42 -12.71
C THR A 29 -0.48 -13.88 -12.00
N THR A 30 0.62 -13.20 -12.31
CA THR A 30 1.94 -13.48 -11.74
C THR A 30 2.08 -12.91 -10.33
N GLU A 31 3.06 -13.43 -9.57
CA GLU A 31 3.40 -12.89 -8.25
C GLU A 31 3.79 -11.41 -8.35
N ASP A 32 4.55 -11.02 -9.37
CA ASP A 32 4.95 -9.62 -9.60
C ASP A 32 3.76 -8.69 -9.84
N GLU A 33 2.76 -9.14 -10.61
CA GLU A 33 1.52 -8.40 -10.84
C GLU A 33 0.70 -8.28 -9.55
N HIS A 34 0.61 -9.35 -8.78
CA HIS A 34 -0.04 -9.33 -7.47
C HIS A 34 0.65 -8.34 -6.53
N PHE A 35 1.98 -8.39 -6.43
CA PHE A 35 2.77 -7.45 -5.64
C PHE A 35 2.57 -6.00 -6.09
N ALA A 36 2.48 -5.75 -7.40
CA ALA A 36 2.20 -4.41 -7.93
C ALA A 36 0.83 -3.90 -7.47
N VAL A 37 -0.20 -4.77 -7.50
CA VAL A 37 -1.55 -4.43 -7.03
C VAL A 37 -1.57 -4.07 -5.55
N ILE A 38 -1.07 -4.95 -4.66
CA ILE A 38 -1.11 -4.70 -3.21
C ILE A 38 -0.23 -3.50 -2.81
N LYS A 39 0.84 -3.25 -3.57
CA LYS A 39 1.70 -2.08 -3.39
C LYS A 39 0.96 -0.78 -3.69
N ALA A 40 0.23 -0.75 -4.79
CA ALA A 40 -0.52 0.43 -5.21
C ALA A 40 -1.76 0.67 -4.34
N LYS A 41 -2.55 -0.38 -4.12
CA LYS A 41 -3.83 -0.30 -3.40
C LYS A 41 -3.68 0.01 -1.90
N THR A 42 -2.70 -0.62 -1.24
CA THR A 42 -2.59 -0.58 0.22
C THR A 42 -1.30 0.10 0.67
N ALA A 43 -0.15 -0.39 0.21
CA ALA A 43 1.14 0.05 0.74
C ALA A 43 1.49 1.51 0.42
N ALA A 44 0.99 2.04 -0.70
CA ALA A 44 1.17 3.44 -1.10
C ALA A 44 0.62 4.42 -0.05
N LEU A 45 -0.53 4.11 0.57
CA LEU A 45 -1.12 4.97 1.60
C LEU A 45 -0.31 4.94 2.89
N PHE A 46 0.12 3.76 3.34
CA PHE A 46 0.99 3.62 4.51
C PHE A 46 2.32 4.37 4.32
N SER A 47 2.91 4.24 3.12
CA SER A 47 4.12 4.96 2.74
C SER A 47 3.92 6.48 2.78
N ALA A 48 2.80 6.98 2.24
CA ALA A 48 2.48 8.40 2.24
C ALA A 48 2.24 8.93 3.65
N ALA A 49 1.48 8.20 4.47
CA ALA A 49 1.22 8.57 5.86
C ALA A 49 2.50 8.65 6.70
N ALA A 50 3.41 7.68 6.53
CA ALA A 50 4.70 7.66 7.21
C ALA A 50 5.63 8.79 6.76
N GLU A 51 5.49 9.28 5.53
CA GLU A 51 6.31 10.39 4.99
C GLU A 51 5.76 11.79 5.33
N VAL A 52 4.43 11.95 5.46
CA VAL A 52 3.82 13.26 5.75
C VAL A 52 4.27 13.84 7.09
N GLY A 53 4.39 13.00 8.12
CA GLY A 53 4.88 13.41 9.44
C GLY A 53 6.27 14.07 9.40
N PRO A 54 7.32 13.39 8.92
CA PRO A 54 8.66 13.96 8.81
C PRO A 54 8.74 15.13 7.81
N VAL A 55 7.87 15.21 6.80
CA VAL A 55 7.75 16.40 5.93
C VAL A 55 7.32 17.62 6.73
N ILE A 56 6.27 17.50 7.54
CA ILE A 56 5.75 18.59 8.39
C ILE A 56 6.80 18.99 9.45
N ALA A 57 7.49 18.01 10.02
CA ALA A 57 8.54 18.23 11.01
C ALA A 57 9.85 18.79 10.42
N GLN A 58 9.91 19.05 9.11
CA GLN A 58 11.11 19.49 8.40
C GLN A 58 12.33 18.57 8.60
N ALA A 59 12.09 17.27 8.76
CA ALA A 59 13.14 16.27 8.92
C ALA A 59 14.02 16.17 7.67
N THR A 60 15.20 15.56 7.82
CA THR A 60 16.15 15.40 6.73
C THR A 60 15.59 14.52 5.60
N ARG A 61 16.14 14.66 4.40
CA ARG A 61 15.73 13.79 3.26
C ARG A 61 15.95 12.31 3.56
N ASN A 62 16.99 11.97 4.32
CA ASN A 62 17.28 10.60 4.70
C ASN A 62 16.21 10.04 5.64
N ASP A 63 15.79 10.81 6.64
CA ASP A 63 14.74 10.38 7.57
C ASP A 63 13.38 10.23 6.89
N ARG A 64 13.05 11.18 6.00
CA ARG A 64 11.84 11.09 5.16
C ARG A 64 11.85 9.81 4.31
N ALA A 65 12.97 9.52 3.63
CA ALA A 65 13.11 8.33 2.79
C ALA A 65 13.04 7.03 3.61
N ALA A 66 13.66 7.01 4.79
CA ALA A 66 13.60 5.88 5.71
C ALA A 66 12.17 5.61 6.19
N LEU A 67 11.42 6.65 6.58
CA LEU A 67 10.04 6.52 7.02
C LEU A 67 9.09 6.16 5.88
N ARG A 68 9.31 6.70 4.68
CA ARG A 68 8.59 6.30 3.46
C ARG A 68 8.80 4.80 3.18
N SER A 69 10.05 4.32 3.23
CA SER A 69 10.38 2.91 3.04
C SER A 69 9.77 2.03 4.13
N TYR A 70 9.79 2.47 5.38
CA TYR A 70 9.13 1.79 6.49
C TYR A 70 7.63 1.63 6.23
N GLY A 71 6.93 2.72 5.88
CA GLY A 71 5.49 2.67 5.60
C GLY A 71 5.15 1.74 4.43
N MET A 72 5.96 1.77 3.36
CA MET A 72 5.79 0.87 2.21
C MET A 72 5.89 -0.62 2.63
N ASN A 73 6.95 -0.98 3.36
CA ASN A 73 7.14 -2.38 3.78
C ASN A 73 6.09 -2.83 4.78
N LEU A 74 5.69 -1.95 5.71
CA LEU A 74 4.61 -2.24 6.66
C LEU A 74 3.28 -2.49 5.95
N GLY A 75 2.92 -1.64 4.98
CA GLY A 75 1.68 -1.79 4.23
C GLY A 75 1.65 -3.05 3.36
N LEU A 76 2.79 -3.46 2.80
CA LEU A 76 2.91 -4.74 2.09
C LEU A 76 2.71 -5.93 3.05
N ALA A 77 3.39 -5.91 4.19
CA ALA A 77 3.24 -6.96 5.20
C ALA A 77 1.80 -7.05 5.72
N PHE A 78 1.15 -5.89 5.93
CA PHE A 78 -0.25 -5.82 6.34
C PHE A 78 -1.17 -6.50 5.32
N GLN A 79 -1.06 -6.17 4.02
CA GLN A 79 -1.92 -6.76 3.01
C GLN A 79 -1.67 -8.26 2.80
N LEU A 80 -0.42 -8.71 2.86
CA LEU A 80 -0.12 -10.14 2.75
C LEU A 80 -0.74 -10.95 3.89
N ILE A 81 -0.78 -10.39 5.11
CA ILE A 81 -1.44 -11.02 6.26
C ILE A 81 -2.96 -10.99 6.08
N ASP A 82 -3.53 -9.86 5.65
CA ASP A 82 -4.96 -9.69 5.37
C ASP A 82 -5.46 -10.69 4.33
N ASP A 83 -4.75 -10.80 3.19
CA ASP A 83 -5.05 -11.77 2.14
C ASP A 83 -4.95 -13.21 2.65
N ALA A 84 -3.96 -13.54 3.48
CA ALA A 84 -3.83 -14.88 4.07
C ALA A 84 -4.96 -15.19 5.07
N LEU A 85 -5.42 -14.19 5.83
CA LEU A 85 -6.55 -14.31 6.75
C LEU A 85 -7.87 -14.53 5.99
N ASP A 86 -8.05 -13.90 4.82
CA ASP A 86 -9.23 -14.11 3.97
C ASP A 86 -9.40 -15.57 3.51
N TYR A 87 -8.30 -16.32 3.36
CA TYR A 87 -8.36 -17.77 3.04
C TYR A 87 -8.47 -18.67 4.27
N GLY A 88 -7.93 -18.25 5.43
CA GLY A 88 -7.78 -19.10 6.62
C GLY A 88 -8.76 -18.81 7.76
N GLY A 89 -9.42 -17.65 7.76
CA GLY A 89 -10.27 -17.16 8.84
C GLY A 89 -11.71 -17.66 8.72
N THR A 90 -12.19 -18.42 9.71
CA THR A 90 -13.63 -18.49 9.98
C THR A 90 -14.16 -17.06 10.13
N SER A 91 -15.25 -16.72 9.45
CA SER A 91 -15.92 -15.41 9.34
C SER A 91 -16.34 -14.73 10.67
N LYS A 92 -15.84 -15.20 11.81
CA LYS A 92 -16.15 -14.74 13.16
C LYS A 92 -15.17 -13.70 13.71
N ASP A 93 -13.97 -13.59 13.14
CA ASP A 93 -12.91 -12.67 13.61
C ASP A 93 -12.51 -11.61 12.57
N LEU A 94 -13.09 -11.66 11.36
CA LEU A 94 -13.03 -10.57 10.38
C LEU A 94 -14.08 -9.54 10.81
N GLY A 95 -13.62 -8.40 11.31
CA GLY A 95 -14.40 -7.41 12.07
C GLY A 95 -15.65 -6.86 11.41
#